data_AF-A4J645-F1
#
_entry.id   AF-A4J645-F1
#
_cell.length_a   1.000
_cell.length_b   1.000
_cell.length_c   1.000
_cell.angle_alpha   90.00
_cell.angle_beta   90.00
_cell.angle_gamma   90.00
#
_symmetry.space_group_name_H-M   'P 1'
#
loop_
_entity.id
_entity.type
_entity.pdbx_description
1 polymer ?
#
loop_
_entity_poly.entity_id
_entity_poly.type
_entity_poly.pdbx_seq_one_letter_code
_entity_poly.pdbx_strand_id
1 'polypeptide(L)'
;MPKYAVEGVENMNIKGTLKSFGIYLNGLIDKGYVEDIGVIEKEMAQENIAHYLAAKYEREIPLNDINDIDKAEVNRLYASWSGYIEGFECRRFFVKKNGLILLSSLCMELLYDQDLD
;
A
#
# COMPACT_ATOMS: atom_id res chain seq x y z
N MET A 1 -6.85 12.08 -13.74
CA MET A 1 -5.81 11.63 -12.79
C MET A 1 -5.54 12.76 -11.83
N PRO A 2 -5.60 12.54 -10.50
CA PRO A 2 -5.16 13.54 -9.55
C PRO A 2 -3.65 13.77 -9.75
N LYS A 3 -3.26 15.04 -9.91
CA LYS A 3 -1.86 15.47 -10.04
C LYS A 3 -1.36 15.82 -8.64
N TYR A 4 -0.32 15.14 -8.17
CA TYR A 4 0.35 15.51 -6.92
C TYR A 4 1.51 16.45 -7.24
N ALA A 5 1.31 17.75 -7.06
CA ALA A 5 2.42 18.66 -6.80
C ALA A 5 2.52 18.79 -5.28
N VAL A 6 3.62 18.33 -4.69
CA VAL A 6 3.91 18.52 -3.27
C VAL A 6 5.24 19.27 -3.16
N GLU A 7 5.16 20.57 -2.90
CA GLU A 7 6.31 21.38 -2.51
C GLU A 7 6.58 21.19 -1.01
N GLY A 8 7.85 20.94 -0.64
CA GLY A 8 8.37 21.34 0.66
C GLY A 8 8.40 20.29 1.79
N VAL A 9 8.93 19.09 1.53
CA VAL A 9 9.52 18.21 2.56
C VAL A 9 10.81 17.66 1.94
N GLU A 10 11.90 17.49 2.71
CA GLU A 10 13.13 16.82 2.24
C GLU A 10 12.76 15.65 1.34
N ASN A 11 13.41 15.51 0.16
CA ASN A 11 13.13 14.48 -0.83
C ASN A 11 13.22 13.08 -0.21
N MET A 12 12.14 12.68 0.45
CA MET A 12 11.94 11.38 1.03
C MET A 12 11.84 10.43 -0.14
N ASN A 13 12.57 9.32 -0.06
CA ASN A 13 12.63 8.36 -1.14
C ASN A 13 11.29 7.57 -1.21
N ILE A 14 10.24 8.20 -1.73
CA ILE A 14 8.91 7.61 -1.93
C ILE A 14 9.03 6.26 -2.65
N LYS A 15 9.89 6.21 -3.68
CA LYS A 15 10.20 4.98 -4.41
C LYS A 15 10.84 3.90 -3.52
N GLY A 16 11.71 4.29 -2.59
CA GLY A 16 12.28 3.42 -1.56
C GLY A 16 11.19 2.87 -0.63
N THR A 17 10.36 3.75 -0.08
CA THR A 17 9.23 3.39 0.78
C THR A 17 8.29 2.40 0.10
N LEU A 18 7.88 2.67 -1.14
CA LEU A 18 7.00 1.78 -1.90
C LEU A 18 7.66 0.44 -2.22
N LYS A 19 8.96 0.42 -2.59
CA LYS A 19 9.69 -0.83 -2.81
C LYS A 19 9.74 -1.69 -1.55
N SER A 20 10.12 -1.09 -0.42
CA SER A 20 10.18 -1.78 0.87
C SER A 20 8.79 -2.30 1.29
N PHE A 21 7.75 -1.50 1.09
CA PHE A 21 6.36 -1.92 1.36
C PHE A 21 5.88 -3.03 0.42
N GLY A 22 6.25 -3.00 -0.86
CA GLY A 22 5.95 -4.08 -1.81
C GLY A 22 6.61 -5.40 -1.43
N ILE A 23 7.87 -5.36 -0.97
CA ILE A 23 8.59 -6.54 -0.45
C ILE A 23 7.89 -7.11 0.78
N TYR A 24 7.45 -6.24 1.70
CA TYR A 24 6.66 -6.64 2.86
C TYR A 24 5.39 -7.39 2.48
N LEU A 25 4.60 -6.81 1.57
CA LEU A 25 3.35 -7.42 1.08
C LEU A 25 3.61 -8.78 0.44
N ASN A 26 4.67 -8.91 -0.35
CA ASN A 26 5.06 -10.18 -0.96
C ASN A 26 5.38 -11.26 0.09
N GLY A 27 6.08 -10.91 1.16
CA GLY A 27 6.36 -11.85 2.25
C GLY A 27 5.09 -12.36 2.94
N LEU A 28 4.10 -11.48 3.16
CA LEU A 28 2.81 -11.89 3.73
C LEU A 28 2.04 -12.82 2.78
N ILE A 29 2.05 -12.50 1.48
CA ILE A 29 1.39 -13.31 0.46
C ILE A 29 2.03 -14.70 0.35
N ASP A 30 3.37 -14.78 0.36
CA ASP A 30 4.13 -16.04 0.30
C ASP A 30 3.84 -16.94 1.51
N LYS A 31 3.70 -16.35 2.71
CA LYS A 31 3.24 -17.05 3.92
C LYS A 31 1.78 -17.52 3.86
N GLY A 32 1.04 -17.18 2.80
CA GLY A 32 -0.35 -17.60 2.59
C GLY A 32 -1.39 -16.73 3.30
N TYR A 33 -1.03 -15.54 3.77
CA TYR A 33 -2.00 -14.64 4.39
C TYR A 33 -2.98 -14.06 3.37
N VAL A 34 -4.19 -13.81 3.86
CA VAL A 34 -5.29 -13.26 3.08
C VAL A 34 -5.97 -12.18 3.91
N GLU A 35 -6.17 -11.02 3.29
CA GLU A 35 -7.01 -9.96 3.84
C GLU A 35 -8.33 -9.87 3.11
N ASP A 36 -9.39 -9.56 3.85
CA ASP A 36 -10.64 -9.17 3.24
C ASP A 36 -10.48 -7.81 2.55
N ILE A 37 -11.05 -7.69 1.35
CA ILE A 37 -10.92 -6.48 0.54
C ILE A 37 -11.62 -5.29 1.20
N GLY A 38 -12.80 -5.49 1.78
CA GLY A 38 -13.54 -4.42 2.45
C GLY A 38 -12.80 -3.91 3.69
N VAL A 39 -12.08 -4.79 4.39
CA VAL A 39 -11.17 -4.37 5.47
C VAL A 39 -10.03 -3.51 4.92
N ILE A 40 -9.36 -3.94 3.84
CA ILE A 40 -8.30 -3.14 3.23
C ILE A 40 -8.81 -1.77 2.78
N GLU A 41 -9.93 -1.72 2.07
CA GLU A 41 -10.54 -0.47 1.60
C GLU A 41 -10.84 0.49 2.75
N LYS A 42 -11.40 -0.05 3.85
CA LYS A 42 -11.68 0.73 5.06
C LYS A 42 -10.41 1.30 5.68
N GLU A 43 -9.38 0.47 5.86
CA GLU A 43 -8.12 0.91 6.47
C GLU A 43 -7.36 1.91 5.58
N MET A 44 -7.49 1.80 4.26
CA MET A 44 -6.99 2.80 3.31
C MET A 44 -7.76 4.12 3.43
N ALA A 45 -9.09 4.08 3.46
CA ALA A 45 -9.93 5.28 3.62
C ALA A 45 -9.70 6.00 4.95
N GLN A 46 -9.20 5.27 5.96
CA GLN A 46 -8.86 5.81 7.29
C GLN A 46 -7.39 6.24 7.41
N GLU A 47 -6.61 6.22 6.32
CA GLU A 47 -5.16 6.55 6.36
C GLU A 47 -4.40 5.70 7.39
N ASN A 48 -4.76 4.42 7.51
CA ASN A 48 -4.25 3.55 8.58
C ASN A 48 -3.62 2.23 8.08
N ILE A 49 -3.59 2.00 6.77
CA ILE A 49 -3.25 0.67 6.23
C ILE A 49 -1.87 0.14 6.67
N ALA A 50 -0.84 0.98 6.71
CA ALA A 50 0.50 0.58 7.14
C ALA A 50 0.53 0.22 8.64
N HIS A 51 -0.21 0.95 9.47
CA HIS A 51 -0.30 0.67 10.90
C HIS A 51 -1.13 -0.59 11.17
N TYR A 52 -2.25 -0.77 10.45
CA TYR A 52 -3.07 -1.96 10.51
C TYR A 52 -2.25 -3.23 10.22
N LEU A 53 -1.53 -3.24 9.09
CA LEU A 53 -0.72 -4.40 8.72
C LEU A 53 0.44 -4.62 9.69
N ALA A 54 1.12 -3.55 10.11
CA ALA A 54 2.21 -3.66 11.08
C ALA A 54 1.76 -4.28 12.40
N ALA A 55 0.60 -3.85 12.92
CA ALA A 55 0.06 -4.39 14.17
C ALA A 55 -0.43 -5.84 14.02
N LYS A 56 -1.10 -6.15 12.90
CA LYS A 56 -1.67 -7.49 12.67
C LYS A 56 -0.61 -8.56 12.43
N TYR A 57 0.47 -8.21 11.72
CA TYR A 57 1.52 -9.15 11.31
C TYR A 57 2.86 -8.92 12.00
N GLU A 58 2.88 -8.16 13.10
CA GLU A 58 4.10 -7.82 13.85
C GLU A 58 4.97 -9.04 14.17
N ARG A 59 4.35 -10.18 14.50
CA ARG A 59 5.07 -11.42 14.85
C ARG A 59 5.58 -12.22 13.66
N GLU A 60 5.06 -11.95 12.48
CA GLU A 60 5.28 -12.75 11.28
C GLU A 60 6.35 -12.16 10.39
N ILE A 61 6.18 -10.86 10.11
CA ILE A 61 7.12 -10.02 9.40
C ILE A 61 7.02 -8.65 10.08
N PRO A 62 7.94 -8.31 11.00
CA PRO A 62 7.87 -7.02 11.67
C PRO A 62 8.10 -5.90 10.65
N LEU A 63 7.08 -5.07 10.41
CA LEU A 63 7.19 -3.98 9.43
C LEU A 63 8.28 -2.95 9.82
N ASN A 64 8.57 -2.84 11.13
CA ASN A 64 9.64 -1.98 11.65
C ASN A 64 11.05 -2.52 11.34
N ASP A 65 11.19 -3.80 11.03
CA ASP A 65 12.48 -4.40 10.68
C ASP A 65 12.83 -4.18 9.19
N ILE A 66 11.88 -3.66 8.43
CA ILE A 66 12.10 -3.29 7.03
C ILE A 66 12.52 -1.83 7.01
N ASN A 67 13.81 -1.62 6.76
CA ASN A 67 14.39 -0.30 6.58
C ASN A 67 13.63 0.49 5.51
N ASP A 68 13.58 1.81 5.69
CA ASP A 68 13.10 2.77 4.71
C ASP A 68 11.58 2.73 4.44
N ILE A 69 10.74 2.21 5.35
CA ILE A 69 9.28 2.40 5.26
C ILE A 69 8.84 3.59 6.11
N ASP A 70 8.43 4.68 5.45
CA ASP A 70 7.59 5.71 6.07
C ASP A 70 6.12 5.30 6.02
N LYS A 71 5.56 4.93 7.18
CA LYS A 71 4.16 4.53 7.31
C LYS A 71 3.18 5.66 7.00
N ALA A 72 3.50 6.90 7.38
CA ALA A 72 2.63 8.04 7.10
C ALA A 72 2.54 8.28 5.60
N GLU A 73 3.66 8.16 4.90
CA GLU A 73 3.68 8.28 3.45
C GLU A 73 2.94 7.14 2.74
N VAL A 74 3.12 5.88 3.19
CA VAL A 74 2.31 4.75 2.69
C VAL A 74 0.82 5.04 2.90
N ASN A 75 0.41 5.45 4.10
CA ASN A 75 -0.99 5.73 4.38
C ASN A 75 -1.55 6.83 3.48
N ARG A 76 -0.81 7.93 3.30
CA ARG A 76 -1.20 9.04 2.43
C ARG A 76 -1.37 8.59 0.98
N LEU A 77 -0.39 7.86 0.44
CA LEU A 77 -0.41 7.38 -0.94
C LEU A 77 -1.59 6.44 -1.18
N TYR A 78 -1.81 5.46 -0.29
CA TYR A 78 -2.88 4.49 -0.43
C TYR A 78 -4.27 5.10 -0.19
N ALA A 79 -4.42 6.01 0.78
CA ALA A 79 -5.69 6.70 1.01
C ALA A 79 -6.16 7.50 -0.21
N SER A 80 -5.21 8.02 -0.98
CA SER A 80 -5.47 8.74 -2.21
C SER A 80 -6.17 7.90 -3.30
N TRP A 81 -6.10 6.57 -3.16
CA TRP A 81 -6.79 5.59 -4.01
C TRP A 81 -8.06 5.01 -3.39
N SER A 82 -8.36 5.28 -2.12
CA SER A 82 -9.50 4.67 -1.41
C SER A 82 -10.85 4.89 -2.10
N GLY A 83 -11.15 6.11 -2.55
CA GLY A 83 -12.37 6.44 -3.29
C GLY A 83 -12.43 5.90 -4.73
N TYR A 84 -11.32 5.38 -5.26
CA TYR A 84 -11.26 4.76 -6.58
C TYR A 84 -11.62 3.26 -6.53
N ILE A 85 -11.42 2.60 -5.39
CA ILE A 85 -11.59 1.14 -5.24
C ILE A 85 -13.06 0.75 -5.03
N GLU A 86 -13.87 1.59 -4.38
CA GLU A 86 -15.29 1.36 -4.02
C GLU A 86 -16.23 1.00 -5.20
N GLY A 87 -15.80 1.20 -6.46
CA GLY A 87 -16.63 0.96 -7.64
C GLY A 87 -16.29 -0.29 -8.46
N PHE A 88 -15.03 -0.50 -8.84
CA PHE A 88 -14.72 -1.37 -9.99
C PHE A 88 -13.32 -2.03 -10.00
N GLU A 89 -12.40 -1.72 -9.09
CA GLU A 89 -10.95 -1.96 -9.30
C GLU A 89 -10.43 -3.35 -8.90
N CYS A 90 -11.14 -4.09 -8.05
CA CYS A 90 -10.97 -5.55 -7.96
C CYS A 90 -10.99 -6.22 -9.35
N ARG A 91 -11.76 -5.66 -10.29
CA ARG A 91 -11.82 -6.14 -11.68
C ARG A 91 -10.65 -5.65 -12.53
N ARG A 92 -10.15 -4.43 -12.30
CA ARG A 92 -8.96 -3.88 -13.01
C ARG A 92 -7.69 -4.64 -12.66
N PHE A 93 -7.50 -4.98 -11.38
CA PHE A 93 -6.36 -5.77 -10.93
C PHE A 93 -6.61 -7.29 -10.97
N PHE A 94 -7.79 -7.72 -11.42
CA PHE A 94 -8.22 -9.13 -11.42
C PHE A 94 -8.17 -9.82 -10.04
N VAL A 95 -8.20 -9.03 -8.95
CA VAL A 95 -8.19 -9.49 -7.56
C VAL A 95 -9.60 -9.49 -6.99
N LYS A 96 -10.11 -10.64 -6.56
CA LYS A 96 -11.48 -10.77 -6.02
C LYS A 96 -11.57 -11.19 -4.56
N LYS A 97 -10.45 -11.63 -3.97
CA LYS A 97 -10.47 -12.35 -2.68
C LYS A 97 -9.39 -11.93 -1.70
N ASN A 98 -8.21 -11.56 -2.18
CA ASN A 98 -7.07 -11.28 -1.30
C ASN A 98 -6.70 -9.80 -1.38
N GLY A 99 -7.08 -9.04 -0.35
CA GLY A 99 -6.76 -7.63 -0.19
C GLY A 99 -5.25 -7.35 -0.18
N LEU A 100 -4.40 -8.31 0.21
CA LEU A 100 -2.94 -8.14 0.11
C LEU A 100 -2.46 -8.11 -1.35
N ILE A 101 -3.06 -8.91 -2.23
CA ILE A 101 -2.76 -8.87 -3.67
C ILE A 101 -3.24 -7.56 -4.28
N LEU A 102 -4.39 -7.03 -3.82
CA LEU A 102 -4.86 -5.71 -4.22
C LEU A 102 -3.84 -4.63 -3.83
N LEU A 103 -3.39 -4.63 -2.58
CA LEU A 103 -2.36 -3.68 -2.12
C LEU A 103 -1.04 -3.80 -2.89
N SER A 104 -0.62 -5.02 -3.22
CA SER A 104 0.58 -5.28 -4.02
C SER A 104 0.44 -4.75 -5.44
N SER A 105 -0.74 -4.94 -6.05
CA SER A 105 -1.04 -4.41 -7.39
C SER A 105 -1.06 -2.88 -7.40
N LEU A 106 -1.67 -2.25 -6.39
CA LEU A 106 -1.65 -0.80 -6.20
C LEU A 106 -0.23 -0.27 -5.95
N CYS A 107 0.61 -1.02 -5.23
CA CYS A 107 2.01 -0.67 -5.01
C CYS A 107 2.75 -0.53 -6.36
N MET A 108 2.50 -1.44 -7.29
CA MET A 108 3.11 -1.42 -8.62
C MET A 108 2.64 -0.22 -9.46
N GLU A 109 1.35 0.14 -9.40
CA GLU A 109 0.84 1.34 -10.07
C GLU A 109 1.44 2.61 -9.47
N LEU A 110 1.48 2.71 -8.13
CA LEU A 110 2.11 3.84 -7.44
C LEU A 110 3.59 3.97 -7.81
N LEU A 111 4.33 2.86 -7.92
CA LEU A 111 5.72 2.86 -8.37
C LEU A 111 5.87 3.30 -9.83
N TYR A 112 4.95 2.87 -10.69
CA TYR A 112 4.94 3.26 -12.11
C TYR A 112 4.66 4.76 -12.28
N ASP A 113 3.71 5.31 -11.54
CA ASP A 113 3.42 6.75 -11.55
C ASP A 113 4.63 7.57 -11.11
N GLN A 114 5.43 7.09 -10.14
CA GLN A 114 6.68 7.74 -9.72
C GLN A 114 7.83 7.63 -10.74
N ASP A 115 7.73 6.74 -11.74
CA ASP A 115 8.73 6.62 -12.81
C ASP A 115 8.43 7.55 -14.01
N LEU A 116 7.28 8.24 -13.98
CA LEU A 116 6.83 9.17 -15.03
C LEU A 116 7.06 10.66 -14.69
N ASP A 117 7.48 10.97 -13.46
CA ASP A 117 7.90 12.31 -13.01
C ASP A 117 9.43 12.50 -13.11
#